data_AF-A0A3A9FWN5-F1
#
_entry.id   AF-A0A3A9FWN5-F1
#
_cell.length_a   1.000
_cell.length_b   1.000
_cell.length_c   1.000
_cell.angle_alpha   90.00
_cell.angle_beta   90.00
_cell.angle_gamma   90.00
#
_symmetry.space_group_name_H-M   'P 1'
#
loop_
_entity.id
_entity.type
_entity.pdbx_description
1 polymer ?
#
loop_
_entity_poly.entity_id
_entity_poly.type
_entity_poly.pdbx_seq_one_letter_code
_entity_poly.pdbx_strand_id
1 'polypeptide(L)'
;MTQEDAVKALLANQLVAVSALTDEQLDQMLEGSDLSGAAIAANWKSVKEELGAFVEVTDAELNAEGTEITGHAKYEKIGEGTEVVVTFAVNPETQSTTLNWDIQYPMGVLMQRAAMNTLMGIGIVFLTLLFLSFLIAQLHFIPDMVEKLSKKNKPAAAPAPAAVPAAPVVEEDYTDDLELVAVITAAIAASENTSSDGFVVRSIRKSNKRNWQRA
;
A
#
# COMPACT_ATOMS: atom_id res chain seq x y z
N MET A 1 -53.75 0.65 -16.59
CA MET A 1 -52.36 0.26 -16.35
C MET A 1 -51.53 1.00 -17.38
N THR A 2 -50.79 2.01 -16.96
CA THR A 2 -49.89 2.77 -17.84
C THR A 2 -48.65 1.92 -18.15
N GLN A 3 -47.86 2.33 -19.15
CA GLN A 3 -46.57 1.69 -19.44
C GLN A 3 -45.63 1.73 -18.22
N GLU A 4 -45.64 2.85 -17.50
CA GLU A 4 -44.91 3.07 -16.26
C GLU A 4 -45.31 2.09 -15.14
N ASP A 5 -46.62 1.87 -14.93
CA ASP A 5 -47.11 0.87 -13.96
C ASP A 5 -46.60 -0.54 -14.28
N ALA A 6 -46.51 -0.88 -15.57
CA ALA A 6 -46.03 -2.18 -16.03
C ALA A 6 -44.52 -2.35 -15.80
N VAL A 7 -43.73 -1.34 -16.12
CA VAL A 7 -42.27 -1.31 -15.91
C VAL A 7 -41.95 -1.40 -14.41
N LYS A 8 -42.68 -0.62 -13.59
CA LYS A 8 -42.58 -0.65 -12.14
C LYS A 8 -42.90 -2.02 -11.56
N ALA A 9 -43.98 -2.67 -12.01
CA ALA A 9 -44.33 -4.01 -11.58
C ALA A 9 -43.28 -5.06 -11.99
N LEU A 10 -42.69 -4.92 -13.18
CA LEU A 10 -41.63 -5.81 -13.65
C LEU A 10 -40.38 -5.69 -12.77
N LEU A 11 -39.92 -4.46 -12.52
CA LEU A 11 -38.76 -4.21 -11.65
C LEU A 11 -39.01 -4.73 -10.22
N ALA A 12 -40.19 -4.45 -9.67
CA ALA A 12 -40.57 -4.94 -8.34
C ALA A 12 -40.54 -6.47 -8.26
N ASN A 13 -41.04 -7.18 -9.28
CA ASN A 13 -41.02 -8.63 -9.31
C ASN A 13 -39.58 -9.19 -9.35
N GLN A 14 -38.67 -8.55 -10.10
CA GLN A 14 -37.26 -8.94 -10.12
C GLN A 14 -36.60 -8.72 -8.75
N LEU A 15 -36.85 -7.57 -8.13
CA LEU A 15 -36.30 -7.25 -6.80
C LEU A 15 -36.82 -8.20 -5.72
N VAL A 16 -38.11 -8.56 -5.75
CA VAL A 16 -38.68 -9.57 -4.84
C VAL A 16 -37.99 -10.91 -5.05
N ALA A 17 -37.84 -11.36 -6.30
CA ALA A 17 -37.18 -12.63 -6.61
C ALA A 17 -35.74 -12.69 -6.10
N VAL A 18 -34.96 -11.64 -6.32
CA VAL A 18 -33.55 -11.56 -5.88
C VAL A 18 -33.45 -11.43 -4.35
N SER A 19 -34.32 -10.64 -3.72
CA SER A 19 -34.31 -10.47 -2.26
C SER A 19 -34.67 -11.75 -1.50
N ALA A 20 -35.39 -12.68 -2.13
CA ALA A 20 -35.76 -13.97 -1.56
C ALA A 20 -34.63 -15.02 -1.63
N LEU A 21 -33.54 -14.74 -2.36
CA LEU A 21 -32.43 -15.68 -2.51
C LEU A 21 -31.66 -15.84 -1.19
N THR A 22 -31.41 -17.10 -0.82
CA THR A 22 -30.56 -17.44 0.32
C THR A 22 -29.09 -17.24 -0.03
N ASP A 23 -28.22 -17.12 0.98
CA ASP A 23 -26.78 -16.97 0.73
C ASP A 23 -26.20 -18.19 0.01
N GLU A 24 -26.71 -19.39 0.30
CA GLU A 24 -26.34 -20.62 -0.42
C GLU A 24 -26.72 -20.57 -1.91
N GLN A 25 -27.90 -20.02 -2.24
CA GLN A 25 -28.33 -19.87 -3.63
C GLN A 25 -27.49 -18.81 -4.36
N LEU A 26 -27.17 -17.71 -3.69
CA LEU A 26 -26.29 -16.67 -4.24
C LEU A 26 -24.88 -17.22 -4.51
N ASP A 27 -24.35 -18.04 -3.61
CA ASP A 27 -23.04 -18.68 -3.79
C ASP A 27 -23.06 -19.69 -4.95
N GLN A 28 -24.11 -20.48 -5.09
CA GLN A 28 -24.28 -21.37 -6.26
C GLN A 28 -24.37 -20.60 -7.57
N MET A 29 -25.04 -19.44 -7.58
CA MET A 29 -25.13 -18.58 -8.77
C MET A 29 -23.77 -17.96 -9.12
N LEU A 30 -22.94 -17.63 -8.12
CA LEU A 30 -21.59 -17.10 -8.31
C LEU A 30 -20.62 -18.15 -8.88
N GLU A 31 -20.75 -19.41 -8.45
CA GLU A 31 -19.91 -20.52 -8.91
C GLU A 31 -20.39 -21.12 -10.25
N GLY A 32 -21.62 -20.80 -10.65
CA GLY A 32 -22.23 -21.29 -11.88
C GLY A 32 -21.59 -20.72 -13.15
N SER A 33 -21.90 -21.35 -14.29
CA SER A 33 -21.46 -20.88 -15.62
C SER A 33 -22.31 -19.73 -16.19
N ASP A 34 -23.45 -19.41 -15.54
CA ASP A 34 -24.30 -18.31 -15.97
C ASP A 34 -23.73 -16.97 -15.49
N LEU A 35 -23.14 -16.23 -16.42
CA LEU A 35 -22.51 -14.93 -16.16
C LEU A 35 -23.51 -13.89 -15.65
N SER A 36 -24.77 -13.94 -16.11
CA SER A 36 -25.79 -12.97 -15.69
C SER A 36 -26.23 -13.23 -14.27
N GLY A 37 -26.54 -14.50 -13.94
CA GLY A 37 -26.83 -14.93 -12.58
C GLY A 37 -25.69 -14.62 -11.62
N ALA A 38 -24.44 -14.90 -12.00
CA ALA A 38 -23.26 -14.58 -11.19
C ALA A 38 -23.13 -13.07 -10.95
N ALA A 39 -23.33 -12.23 -11.97
CA ALA A 39 -23.27 -10.78 -11.82
C ALA A 39 -24.37 -10.24 -10.90
N ILE A 40 -25.62 -10.71 -11.06
CA ILE A 40 -26.74 -10.33 -10.20
C ILE A 40 -26.49 -10.76 -8.75
N ALA A 41 -26.00 -11.99 -8.55
CA ALA A 41 -25.69 -12.51 -7.22
C ALA A 41 -24.57 -11.72 -6.54
N ALA A 42 -23.50 -11.39 -7.27
CA ALA A 42 -22.40 -10.57 -6.77
C ALA A 42 -22.88 -9.18 -6.35
N ASN A 43 -23.68 -8.53 -7.21
CA ASN A 43 -24.20 -7.20 -6.97
C ASN A 43 -25.20 -7.19 -5.80
N TRP A 44 -26.08 -8.18 -5.69
CA TRP A 44 -27.00 -8.26 -4.56
C TRP A 44 -26.27 -8.55 -3.25
N LYS A 45 -25.31 -9.48 -3.25
CA LYS A 45 -24.55 -9.86 -2.04
C LYS A 45 -23.76 -8.68 -1.47
N SER A 46 -23.27 -7.77 -2.33
CA SER A 46 -22.52 -6.59 -1.87
C SER A 46 -23.38 -5.55 -1.13
N VAL A 47 -24.69 -5.51 -1.41
CA VAL A 47 -25.60 -4.50 -0.84
C VAL A 47 -26.66 -5.06 0.11
N LYS A 48 -26.95 -6.37 0.08
CA LYS A 48 -28.01 -7.03 0.85
C LYS A 48 -27.96 -6.73 2.35
N GLU A 49 -26.76 -6.76 2.95
CA GLU A 49 -26.60 -6.50 4.37
C GLU A 49 -26.90 -5.04 4.75
N GLU A 50 -26.51 -4.10 3.89
CA GLU A 50 -26.68 -2.66 4.08
C GLU A 50 -28.12 -2.22 3.79
N LEU A 51 -28.77 -2.78 2.77
CA LEU A 51 -30.14 -2.45 2.37
C LEU A 51 -31.20 -3.09 3.29
N GLY A 52 -31.02 -4.35 3.68
CA GLY A 52 -32.05 -5.10 4.40
C GLY A 52 -33.22 -5.55 3.52
N ALA A 53 -34.42 -5.70 4.10
CA ALA A 53 -35.58 -6.18 3.36
C ALA A 53 -36.06 -5.15 2.32
N PHE A 54 -36.43 -5.65 1.14
CA PHE A 54 -37.08 -4.85 0.10
C PHE A 54 -38.49 -4.45 0.52
N VAL A 55 -38.88 -3.19 0.29
CA VAL A 55 -40.19 -2.65 0.66
C VAL A 55 -41.05 -2.40 -0.58
N GLU A 56 -40.62 -1.49 -1.45
CA GLU A 56 -41.37 -1.12 -2.66
C GLU A 56 -40.46 -0.46 -3.71
N VAL A 57 -40.91 -0.47 -4.96
CA VAL A 57 -40.41 0.44 -5.99
C VAL A 57 -41.27 1.70 -5.95
N THR A 58 -40.65 2.88 -5.93
CA THR A 58 -41.35 4.18 -5.93
C THR A 58 -41.63 4.64 -7.36
N ASP A 59 -40.64 4.50 -8.23
CA ASP A 59 -40.70 4.90 -9.64
C ASP A 59 -39.83 3.97 -10.48
N ALA A 60 -40.16 3.81 -11.76
CA ALA A 60 -39.37 3.06 -12.72
C ALA A 60 -39.61 3.53 -14.15
N GLU A 61 -38.54 3.79 -14.88
CA GLU A 61 -38.55 4.23 -16.26
C GLU A 61 -37.77 3.24 -17.14
N LEU A 62 -38.29 3.01 -18.35
CA LEU A 62 -37.62 2.24 -19.39
C LEU A 62 -36.88 3.21 -20.31
N ASN A 63 -35.61 2.93 -20.60
CA ASN A 63 -34.84 3.73 -21.54
C ASN A 63 -35.43 3.68 -22.96
N ALA A 64 -35.07 4.64 -23.80
CA ALA A 64 -35.62 4.77 -25.16
C ALA A 64 -35.33 3.54 -26.05
N GLU A 65 -34.29 2.77 -25.73
CA GLU A 65 -33.88 1.56 -26.46
C GLU A 65 -34.63 0.30 -26.01
N GLY A 66 -35.34 0.35 -24.87
CA GLY A 66 -36.03 -0.80 -24.29
C GLY A 66 -35.10 -1.86 -23.68
N THR A 67 -33.84 -1.50 -23.44
CA THR A 67 -32.77 -2.38 -22.94
C THR A 67 -32.52 -2.22 -21.45
N GLU A 68 -32.89 -1.09 -20.85
CA GLU A 68 -32.59 -0.78 -19.45
C GLU A 68 -33.80 -0.20 -18.73
N ILE A 69 -34.05 -0.69 -17.53
CA ILE A 69 -35.05 -0.16 -16.60
C ILE A 69 -34.30 0.43 -15.41
N THR A 70 -34.53 1.71 -15.14
CA THR A 70 -33.98 2.39 -13.97
C THR A 70 -35.13 2.79 -13.06
N GLY A 71 -35.04 2.46 -11.77
CA GLY A 71 -36.09 2.79 -10.82
C GLY A 71 -35.59 3.05 -9.41
N HIS A 72 -36.35 3.82 -8.66
CA HIS A 72 -36.08 4.11 -7.27
C HIS A 72 -36.74 3.06 -6.39
N ALA A 73 -35.98 2.40 -5.53
CA ALA A 73 -36.47 1.38 -4.61
C ALA A 73 -36.28 1.81 -3.14
N LYS A 74 -37.20 1.37 -2.28
CA LYS A 74 -37.10 1.56 -0.83
C LYS A 74 -36.75 0.24 -0.15
N TYR A 75 -35.89 0.34 0.84
CA TYR A 75 -35.43 -0.78 1.66
C TYR A 75 -35.48 -0.41 3.14
N GLU A 76 -35.62 -1.42 4.00
CA GLU A 76 -35.87 -1.26 5.43
C GLU A 76 -34.75 -0.54 6.20
N LYS A 77 -33.48 -0.84 5.88
CA LYS A 77 -32.33 -0.29 6.64
C LYS A 77 -31.82 1.05 6.10
N ILE A 78 -32.48 1.61 5.09
CA ILE A 78 -32.03 2.83 4.43
C ILE A 78 -32.65 4.05 5.11
N GLY A 79 -31.79 4.90 5.66
CA GLY A 79 -32.19 6.10 6.38
C GLY A 79 -32.78 7.20 5.48
N GLU A 80 -33.52 8.11 6.10
CA GLU A 80 -34.13 9.26 5.41
C GLU A 80 -33.09 10.06 4.60
N GLY A 81 -33.44 10.38 3.36
CA GLY A 81 -32.58 11.15 2.45
C GLY A 81 -31.51 10.34 1.71
N THR A 82 -31.47 9.01 1.89
CA THR A 82 -30.68 8.11 1.04
C THR A 82 -31.58 7.51 -0.03
N GLU A 83 -31.20 7.66 -1.30
CA GLU A 83 -31.93 7.10 -2.43
C GLU A 83 -31.26 5.84 -2.93
N VAL A 84 -32.03 4.81 -3.28
CA VAL A 84 -31.51 3.58 -3.87
C VAL A 84 -32.02 3.49 -5.29
N VAL A 85 -31.13 3.70 -6.26
CA VAL A 85 -31.41 3.58 -7.68
C VAL A 85 -31.04 2.18 -8.11
N VAL A 86 -32.01 1.46 -8.67
CA VAL A 86 -31.83 0.12 -9.20
C VAL A 86 -31.86 0.19 -10.71
N THR A 87 -30.83 -0.36 -11.36
CA THR A 87 -30.77 -0.46 -12.82
C THR A 87 -30.78 -1.93 -13.22
N PHE A 88 -31.81 -2.33 -13.94
CA PHE A 88 -31.91 -3.61 -14.62
C PHE A 88 -31.57 -3.41 -16.10
N ALA A 89 -30.46 -3.96 -16.56
CA ALA A 89 -29.98 -3.80 -17.93
C ALA A 89 -29.91 -5.14 -18.65
N VAL A 90 -30.29 -5.14 -19.92
CA VAL A 90 -30.20 -6.27 -20.83
C VAL A 90 -29.29 -5.85 -21.99
N ASN A 91 -28.14 -6.50 -22.11
CA ASN A 91 -27.26 -6.27 -23.25
C ASN A 91 -27.76 -7.11 -24.45
N PRO A 92 -28.20 -6.48 -25.56
CA PRO A 92 -28.74 -7.20 -26.71
C PRO A 92 -27.69 -8.01 -27.48
N GLU A 93 -26.40 -7.64 -27.41
CA GLU A 93 -25.33 -8.32 -28.14
C GLU A 93 -24.93 -9.63 -27.47
N THR A 94 -24.76 -9.59 -26.14
CA THR A 94 -24.32 -10.73 -25.34
C THR A 94 -25.49 -11.52 -24.75
N GLN A 95 -26.72 -11.01 -24.88
CA GLN A 95 -27.91 -11.50 -24.19
C GLN A 95 -27.75 -11.61 -22.67
N SER A 96 -26.79 -10.86 -22.10
CA SER A 96 -26.52 -10.87 -20.67
C SER A 96 -27.41 -9.87 -19.95
N THR A 97 -27.86 -10.24 -18.75
CA THR A 97 -28.64 -9.35 -17.88
C THR A 97 -27.84 -8.97 -16.65
N THR A 98 -28.00 -7.73 -16.21
CA THR A 98 -27.39 -7.23 -14.98
C THR A 98 -28.43 -6.50 -14.16
N LEU A 99 -28.25 -6.57 -12.84
CA LEU A 99 -29.05 -5.83 -11.88
C LEU A 99 -28.08 -5.14 -10.94
N ASN A 100 -28.13 -3.82 -10.89
CA ASN A 100 -27.21 -2.99 -10.11
C ASN A 100 -27.98 -2.14 -9.11
N TRP A 101 -27.41 -1.96 -7.92
CA TRP A 101 -27.93 -1.08 -6.88
C TRP A 101 -26.92 0.05 -6.66
N ASP A 102 -27.35 1.27 -6.94
CA ASP A 102 -26.62 2.49 -6.63
C ASP A 102 -27.25 3.15 -5.40
N ILE A 103 -26.49 3.22 -4.30
CA ILE A 103 -26.97 3.79 -3.04
C ILE A 103 -26.43 5.22 -2.91
N GLN A 104 -27.31 6.18 -3.10
CA GLN A 104 -26.99 7.60 -3.09
C GLN A 104 -27.19 8.16 -1.69
N TYR A 105 -26.10 8.16 -0.92
CA TYR A 105 -26.06 8.73 0.42
C TYR A 105 -26.11 10.25 0.40
N PRO A 106 -26.81 10.89 1.35
CA PRO A 106 -26.76 12.33 1.50
C PRO A 106 -25.35 12.76 1.91
N MET A 107 -24.95 13.97 1.48
CA MET A 107 -23.61 14.51 1.70
C MET A 107 -23.16 14.45 3.17
N GLY A 108 -24.07 14.62 4.13
CA GLY A 108 -23.74 14.52 5.56
C GLY A 108 -23.23 13.13 5.97
N VAL A 109 -23.86 12.06 5.48
CA VAL A 109 -23.44 10.68 5.75
C VAL A 109 -22.11 10.37 5.08
N LEU A 110 -21.94 10.82 3.83
CA LEU A 110 -20.67 10.68 3.10
C LEU A 110 -19.53 11.41 3.82
N MET A 111 -19.76 12.64 4.27
CA MET A 111 -18.77 13.40 5.02
C MET A 111 -18.41 12.74 6.35
N GLN A 112 -19.39 12.17 7.07
CA GLN A 112 -19.11 11.45 8.30
C GLN A 112 -18.26 10.19 8.06
N ARG A 113 -18.61 9.39 7.04
CA ARG A 113 -17.82 8.21 6.63
C ARG A 113 -16.41 8.62 6.22
N ALA A 114 -16.26 9.68 5.42
CA ALA A 114 -14.97 10.21 5.00
C ALA A 114 -14.13 10.71 6.19
N ALA A 115 -14.73 11.48 7.10
CA ALA A 115 -14.08 12.01 8.28
C ALA A 115 -13.58 10.89 9.21
N MET A 116 -14.33 9.80 9.35
CA MET A 116 -13.90 8.64 10.15
C MET A 116 -12.63 8.01 9.57
N ASN A 117 -12.55 7.87 8.25
CA ASN A 117 -11.35 7.37 7.58
C ASN A 117 -10.18 8.36 7.70
N THR A 118 -10.43 9.67 7.53
CA THR A 118 -9.42 10.72 7.72
C THR A 118 -8.87 10.73 9.14
N LEU A 119 -9.75 10.57 10.14
CA LEU A 119 -9.35 10.50 11.54
C LEU A 119 -8.46 9.28 11.80
N MET A 120 -8.79 8.11 11.23
CA MET A 120 -7.94 6.93 11.35
C MET A 120 -6.57 7.17 10.69
N GLY A 121 -6.54 7.69 9.47
CA GLY A 121 -5.30 7.93 8.72
C GLY A 121 -4.39 8.99 9.35
N ILE A 122 -4.94 10.15 9.70
CA ILE A 122 -4.16 11.22 10.36
C ILE A 122 -3.82 10.82 11.80
N GLY A 123 -4.74 10.15 12.50
CA GLY A 123 -4.55 9.72 13.88
C GLY A 123 -3.38 8.76 14.03
N ILE A 124 -3.29 7.72 13.18
CA ILE A 124 -2.17 6.77 13.25
C ILE A 124 -0.84 7.43 12.91
N VAL A 125 -0.81 8.35 11.92
CA VAL A 125 0.40 9.10 11.58
C VAL A 125 0.83 10.01 12.74
N PHE A 126 -0.10 10.68 13.41
CA PHE A 126 0.21 11.50 14.57
C PHE A 126 0.74 10.68 15.76
N LEU A 127 0.11 9.53 16.04
CA LEU A 127 0.53 8.63 17.12
C LEU A 127 1.91 8.01 16.86
N THR A 128 2.18 7.59 15.62
CA THR A 128 3.49 7.07 15.24
C THR A 128 4.59 8.11 15.39
N LEU A 129 4.36 9.36 14.97
CA LEU A 129 5.31 10.46 15.18
C LEU A 129 5.57 10.75 16.66
N LEU A 130 4.51 10.79 17.48
CA LEU A 130 4.63 10.96 18.92
C LEU A 130 5.45 9.82 19.56
N PHE A 131 5.18 8.58 19.14
CA PHE A 131 5.88 7.41 19.61
C PHE A 131 7.35 7.41 19.21
N LEU A 132 7.68 7.76 17.96
CA LEU A 132 9.09 7.89 17.51
C LEU A 132 9.81 9.02 18.25
N SER A 133 9.15 10.16 18.47
CA SER A 133 9.70 11.26 19.26
C SER A 133 10.02 10.83 20.69
N PHE A 134 9.10 10.07 21.30
CA PHE A 134 9.31 9.50 22.64
C PHE A 134 10.48 8.50 22.69
N LEU A 135 10.63 7.63 21.68
CA LEU A 135 11.77 6.69 21.61
C LEU A 135 13.11 7.42 21.52
N ILE A 136 13.22 8.45 20.68
CA ILE A 136 14.44 9.25 20.57
C ILE A 136 14.72 10.00 21.89
N ALA A 137 13.68 10.48 22.57
CA ALA A 137 13.82 11.10 23.89
C ALA A 137 14.33 10.11 24.96
N GLN A 138 13.92 8.84 24.90
CA GLN A 138 14.47 7.79 25.77
C GLN A 138 15.96 7.52 25.47
N LEU A 139 16.39 7.56 24.21
CA LEU A 139 17.81 7.41 23.84
C LEU A 139 18.69 8.55 24.39
N HIS A 140 18.15 9.75 24.59
CA HIS A 140 18.86 10.86 25.25
C HIS A 140 19.23 10.56 26.71
N PHE A 141 18.53 9.65 27.41
CA PHE A 141 18.90 9.24 28.77
C PHE A 141 20.04 8.20 28.81
N ILE A 142 20.42 7.63 27.65
CA ILE A 142 21.51 6.65 27.56
C ILE A 142 22.90 7.25 27.81
N PRO A 143 23.30 8.44 27.29
CA PRO A 143 24.61 9.03 27.63
C PRO A 143 24.83 9.21 29.13
N ASP A 144 23.81 9.63 29.89
CA ASP A 144 23.91 9.76 31.36
C ASP A 144 24.06 8.42 32.07
N MET A 145 23.48 7.34 31.53
CA MET A 145 23.61 5.98 32.06
C MET A 145 24.95 5.34 31.67
N VAL A 146 25.45 5.59 30.46
CA VAL A 146 26.75 5.13 29.97
C VAL A 146 27.90 5.85 30.67
N GLU A 147 27.77 7.16 30.95
CA GLU A 147 28.78 7.91 31.70
C GLU A 147 28.86 7.49 33.18
N LYS A 148 27.71 7.15 33.80
CA LYS A 148 27.66 6.59 35.16
C LYS A 148 28.20 5.16 35.24
N LEU A 149 28.01 4.34 34.19
CA LEU A 149 28.54 2.98 34.13
C LEU A 149 30.05 2.95 33.82
N SER A 150 30.53 3.87 32.98
CA SER A 150 31.97 4.03 32.67
C SER A 150 32.77 4.66 33.83
N LYS A 151 32.16 5.53 34.66
CA LYS A 151 32.80 6.02 35.90
C LYS A 151 32.98 4.94 36.98
N LYS A 152 32.25 3.82 36.90
CA LYS A 152 32.40 2.68 37.83
C LYS A 152 33.50 1.70 37.42
N ASN A 153 34.02 1.80 36.20
CA ASN A 153 35.09 0.96 35.65
C ASN A 153 36.29 1.82 35.20
N LYS A 154 36.86 2.61 36.12
CA LYS A 154 38.18 3.24 35.90
C LYS A 154 39.26 2.26 36.40
N PRO A 155 40.04 1.60 35.52
CA PRO A 155 41.23 0.89 35.97
C PRO A 155 42.23 1.91 36.51
N ALA A 156 42.89 1.56 37.62
CA ALA A 156 43.98 2.34 38.19
C ALA A 156 45.07 2.58 37.14
N ALA A 157 45.57 3.82 37.07
CA ALA A 157 46.64 4.21 36.18
C ALA A 157 47.92 3.42 36.51
N ALA A 158 48.38 2.60 35.56
CA ALA A 158 49.72 2.04 35.59
C ALA A 158 50.76 3.13 35.24
N PRO A 159 51.95 3.10 35.84
CA PRO A 159 52.93 4.18 35.74
C PRO A 159 53.53 4.26 34.32
N ALA A 160 53.80 5.50 33.89
CA ALA A 160 54.39 5.81 32.60
C ALA A 160 55.83 5.28 32.47
N PRO A 161 56.18 4.55 31.39
CA PRO A 161 57.56 4.30 31.04
C PRO A 161 58.16 5.51 30.30
N ALA A 162 59.42 5.80 30.65
CA ALA A 162 60.24 6.91 30.16
C ALA A 162 60.55 6.87 28.66
N ALA A 163 60.95 8.03 28.15
CA ALA A 163 61.20 8.31 26.74
C ALA A 163 62.55 7.79 26.18
N VAL A 164 62.59 7.73 24.83
CA VAL A 164 63.68 7.72 23.83
C VAL A 164 64.22 6.36 23.33
N PRO A 165 64.69 6.20 22.05
CA PRO A 165 64.59 7.03 20.83
C PRO A 165 64.17 6.27 19.52
N ALA A 166 63.87 7.07 18.48
CA ALA A 166 63.84 6.88 17.01
C ALA A 166 63.63 5.50 16.31
N ALA A 167 62.77 5.58 15.29
CA ALA A 167 62.19 4.53 14.42
C ALA A 167 63.15 3.71 13.55
N PRO A 168 62.66 2.54 13.07
CA PRO A 168 62.77 2.17 11.67
C PRO A 168 61.39 2.07 10.97
N VAL A 169 61.43 2.56 9.74
CA VAL A 169 60.55 2.39 8.57
C VAL A 169 59.40 1.39 8.72
N VAL A 170 58.17 1.89 8.59
CA VAL A 170 56.97 1.11 8.27
C VAL A 170 57.11 0.66 6.82
N GLU A 171 57.35 -0.63 6.60
CA GLU A 171 56.95 -1.27 5.35
C GLU A 171 55.43 -1.18 5.29
N GLU A 172 54.90 -0.53 4.24
CA GLU A 172 53.47 -0.62 3.96
C GLU A 172 53.15 -2.08 3.63
N ASP A 173 52.34 -2.70 4.49
CA ASP A 173 51.82 -4.04 4.27
C ASP A 173 50.80 -3.98 3.12
N TYR A 174 51.20 -4.44 1.93
CA TYR A 174 50.35 -4.53 0.74
C TYR A 174 49.63 -5.89 0.63
N THR A 175 49.69 -6.74 1.66
CA THR A 175 49.07 -8.07 1.63
C THR A 175 47.56 -8.02 1.40
N ASP A 176 46.89 -6.94 1.81
CA ASP A 176 45.43 -6.83 1.72
C ASP A 176 44.90 -6.52 0.30
N ASP A 177 45.74 -5.98 -0.60
CA ASP A 177 45.31 -5.53 -1.93
C ASP A 177 45.86 -6.38 -3.09
N LEU A 178 46.49 -7.54 -2.80
CA LEU A 178 47.10 -8.41 -3.82
C LEU A 178 46.08 -8.91 -4.86
N GLU A 179 44.85 -9.19 -4.43
CA GLU A 179 43.75 -9.59 -5.34
C GLU A 179 43.36 -8.45 -6.30
N LEU A 180 43.28 -7.22 -5.79
CA LEU A 180 42.98 -6.04 -6.60
C LEU A 180 44.11 -5.74 -7.60
N VAL A 181 45.35 -5.85 -7.15
CA VAL A 181 46.54 -5.69 -8.00
C VAL A 181 46.55 -6.73 -9.13
N ALA A 182 46.20 -7.99 -8.85
CA ALA A 182 46.14 -9.08 -9.84
C ALA A 182 45.05 -8.85 -10.91
N VAL A 183 43.84 -8.43 -10.51
CA VAL A 183 42.74 -8.16 -11.47
C VAL A 183 43.08 -6.97 -12.37
N ILE A 184 43.65 -5.91 -11.80
CA ILE A 184 44.03 -4.71 -12.56
C ILE A 184 45.20 -5.04 -13.51
N THR A 185 46.19 -5.80 -13.07
CA THR A 185 47.29 -6.22 -13.96
C THR A 185 46.81 -7.08 -15.11
N ALA A 186 45.94 -8.06 -14.85
CA ALA A 186 45.36 -8.90 -15.89
C ALA A 186 44.52 -8.08 -16.89
N ALA A 187 43.71 -7.13 -16.41
CA ALA A 187 42.89 -6.27 -17.26
C ALA A 187 43.72 -5.40 -18.20
N ILE A 188 44.79 -4.77 -17.69
CA ILE A 188 45.67 -3.91 -18.50
C ILE A 188 46.43 -4.76 -19.53
N ALA A 189 47.03 -5.87 -19.10
CA ALA A 189 47.74 -6.79 -19.99
C ALA A 189 46.84 -7.31 -21.12
N ALA A 190 45.59 -7.67 -20.80
CA ALA A 190 44.61 -8.07 -21.80
C ALA A 190 44.21 -6.92 -22.75
N SER A 191 44.02 -5.70 -22.23
CA SER A 191 43.61 -4.54 -23.06
C SER A 191 44.70 -4.06 -24.01
N GLU A 192 45.97 -4.12 -23.59
CA GLU A 192 47.11 -3.64 -24.37
C GLU A 192 47.79 -4.77 -25.16
N ASN A 193 47.26 -6.01 -25.09
CA ASN A 193 47.85 -7.22 -25.67
C ASN A 193 49.35 -7.37 -25.33
N THR A 194 49.72 -6.95 -24.13
CA THR A 194 51.11 -6.92 -23.65
C THR A 194 51.26 -7.81 -22.42
N SER A 195 52.49 -8.20 -22.12
CA SER A 195 52.78 -9.06 -20.96
C SER A 195 52.68 -8.27 -19.65
N SER A 196 52.28 -8.95 -18.56
CA SER A 196 52.08 -8.36 -17.24
C SER A 196 53.35 -7.84 -16.56
N ASP A 197 54.53 -8.05 -17.14
CA ASP A 197 55.84 -7.62 -16.62
C ASP A 197 56.23 -6.20 -17.06
N GLY A 198 55.47 -5.58 -17.98
CA GLY A 198 55.76 -4.24 -18.51
C GLY A 198 55.40 -3.07 -17.57
N PHE A 199 54.72 -3.32 -16.45
CA PHE A 199 54.17 -2.28 -15.59
C PHE A 199 53.93 -2.77 -14.15
N VAL A 200 53.94 -1.84 -13.19
CA VAL A 200 53.76 -2.13 -11.76
C VAL A 200 52.50 -1.42 -11.25
N VAL A 201 51.58 -2.19 -10.68
CA VAL A 201 50.36 -1.66 -10.05
C VAL A 201 50.58 -1.57 -8.54
N ARG A 202 50.39 -0.37 -7.99
CA ARG A 202 50.47 -0.09 -6.55
C ARG A 202 49.36 0.86 -6.12
N SER A 203 48.90 0.72 -4.88
CA SER A 203 47.95 1.66 -4.28
C SER A 203 48.63 3.02 -4.06
N ILE A 204 48.01 4.11 -4.55
CA ILE A 204 48.46 5.48 -4.30
C ILE A 204 47.39 6.19 -3.49
N ARG A 205 47.70 6.51 -2.22
CA ARG A 205 46.82 7.34 -1.40
C ARG A 205 47.16 8.82 -1.55
N LYS A 206 46.12 9.64 -1.70
CA LYS A 206 46.24 11.10 -1.76
C LYS A 206 46.84 11.61 -0.44
N SER A 207 48.05 12.17 -0.48
CA SER A 207 48.59 12.85 0.69
C SER A 207 47.85 14.18 0.89
N ASN A 208 47.30 14.40 2.08
CA ASN A 208 46.60 15.65 2.41
C ASN A 208 47.56 16.79 2.81
N LYS A 209 48.84 16.70 2.43
CA LYS A 209 49.87 17.69 2.78
C LYS A 209 50.09 18.64 1.59
N ARG A 210 49.77 19.93 1.78
CA ARG A 210 49.97 21.05 0.83
C ARG A 210 51.44 21.50 0.73
N ASN A 211 52.39 20.60 0.86
CA ASN A 211 53.81 20.95 0.96
C ASN A 211 54.51 21.06 -0.39
N TRP A 212 53.84 20.69 -1.49
CA TRP A 212 54.39 20.77 -2.84
C TRP A 212 54.31 22.18 -3.46
N GLN A 213 53.57 23.11 -2.85
CA GLN A 213 53.46 24.50 -3.31
C GLN A 213 54.53 25.44 -2.71
N ARG A 214 55.54 24.88 -2.02
CA ARG A 214 56.64 25.64 -1.39
C ARG A 214 58.03 25.20 -1.87
N ALA A 215 58.10 24.62 -3.06
CA ALA A 215 59.36 24.33 -3.77
C ALA A 215 59.45 25.25 -5.00
#